data_AF-A0A7K6UHS3-F1
#
_entry.id   AF-A0A7K6UHS3-F1
#
_cell.length_a   1.000
_cell.length_b   1.000
_cell.length_c   1.000
_cell.angle_alpha   90.00
_cell.angle_beta   90.00
_cell.angle_gamma   90.00
#
_symmetry.space_group_name_H-M   'P 1'
#
loop_
_entity.id
_entity.type
_entity.pdbx_description
1 polymer ?
#
loop_
_entity_poly.entity_id
_entity_poly.type
_entity_poly.pdbx_seq_one_letter_code
_entity_poly.pdbx_strand_id
1 'polypeptide(L)'
;SHLLTSLPCSYSVESGIQSISIAKSSGLGLTIGGGSNRPDGPMIYVQELTPDGDCYKDGRLRPGDQLIAINKDSLVGSTYEEARKIISKVKLRHEGNTEVAFIPGRGRLHPGLSVHNNLPLSPPKTMGNGLSSCRLKVHVRSPESLTFGLLHTHYISCNKSSEFCFAGTSSLYPSALPLTLNFGFSAPTSASNHKAASGTKPKVALDPHIRIKDGKLELVLQYLGLDVSEEKKRQLRQSLTTDTQGTVAYGDLLQALRDLLQEELDEAGLDSSSMLFTQHEVASLLDTSAFHSQGFDSLNCNGNEELEQLQLEMMDLRQEVRRLKSLLKEVENSKKSMEDELQRLNQKARGFLSENRTLHSKLQLAEVVQRQAHSAEQDYEEVIHLLEAEIAELKMQLVGKKAKHEDILELKRQLSLADGQLRKSEVSRKRLEICNRKLLLFVQVR
;
A
#
# COMPACT_ATOMS: atom_id res chain seq x y z
N SER A 1 -7.39 32.87 23.42
CA SER A 1 -7.22 33.01 21.95
C SER A 1 -6.14 32.04 21.52
N HIS A 2 -6.47 30.96 20.78
CA HIS A 2 -6.72 30.90 19.33
C HIS A 2 -5.40 31.03 18.53
N LEU A 3 -4.92 29.97 17.84
CA LEU A 3 -5.35 29.52 16.48
C LEU A 3 -5.00 30.60 15.43
N LEU A 4 -4.15 30.42 14.42
CA LEU A 4 -4.09 29.45 13.28
C LEU A 4 -2.69 29.58 12.59
N THR A 5 -2.11 28.74 11.71
CA THR A 5 -2.43 27.43 11.07
C THR A 5 -1.13 26.62 10.79
N SER A 6 -1.20 25.52 10.03
CA SER A 6 -0.13 24.70 9.44
C SER A 6 0.64 25.31 8.25
N LEU A 7 1.85 24.80 7.98
CA LEU A 7 2.38 24.62 6.61
C LEU A 7 2.90 23.18 6.41
N PRO A 8 2.87 22.62 5.18
CA PRO A 8 3.14 21.20 4.93
C PRO A 8 4.63 20.90 4.73
N CYS A 9 5.17 19.94 5.48
CA CYS A 9 6.48 19.36 5.16
C CYS A 9 6.31 18.24 4.12
N SER A 10 7.00 18.35 2.99
CA SER A 10 6.73 17.54 1.80
C SER A 10 7.19 16.08 1.95
N TYR A 11 6.26 15.17 1.67
CA TYR A 11 6.54 13.76 1.41
C TYR A 11 7.27 13.64 0.06
N SER A 12 8.58 13.83 0.08
CA SER A 12 9.47 13.45 -1.03
C SER A 12 9.49 11.92 -1.12
N VAL A 13 8.58 11.36 -1.93
CA VAL A 13 8.46 9.92 -2.21
C VAL A 13 9.51 9.49 -3.24
N GLU A 14 10.78 9.65 -2.86
CA GLU A 14 11.93 9.23 -3.66
C GLU A 14 13.00 8.58 -2.76
N SER A 15 12.55 7.66 -1.89
CA SER A 15 13.42 6.73 -1.18
C SER A 15 13.68 5.50 -2.05
N GLY A 16 14.46 5.69 -3.12
CA GLY A 16 14.90 4.60 -3.99
C GLY A 16 15.85 3.63 -3.29
N ILE A 17 15.94 2.39 -3.78
CA ILE A 17 16.94 1.42 -3.32
C ILE A 17 18.32 1.88 -3.80
N GLN A 18 19.27 1.98 -2.88
CA GLN A 18 20.67 2.30 -3.16
C GLN A 18 21.53 1.04 -2.97
N SER A 19 22.45 0.79 -3.91
CA SER A 19 23.47 -0.25 -3.80
C SER A 19 24.85 0.38 -3.59
N ILE A 20 25.60 -0.12 -2.62
CA ILE A 20 26.98 0.28 -2.36
C ILE A 20 27.92 -0.93 -2.35
N SER A 21 29.13 -0.75 -2.87
CA SER A 21 30.21 -1.72 -2.77
C SER A 21 31.22 -1.25 -1.72
N ILE A 22 31.44 -2.06 -0.70
CA ILE A 22 32.28 -1.79 0.47
C ILE A 22 33.51 -2.70 0.41
N ALA A 23 34.70 -2.11 0.50
CA ALA A 23 35.95 -2.88 0.60
C ALA A 23 36.01 -3.60 1.96
N LYS A 24 36.20 -4.92 1.94
CA LYS A 24 36.23 -5.73 3.16
C LYS A 24 37.59 -5.61 3.85
N SER A 25 37.61 -5.29 5.15
CA SER A 25 38.83 -5.25 5.97
C SER A 25 38.73 -6.06 7.27
N SER A 26 37.64 -5.89 8.04
CA SER A 26 37.43 -6.56 9.34
C SER A 26 36.06 -7.27 9.43
N GLY A 27 35.20 -7.06 8.44
CA GLY A 27 33.79 -7.40 8.45
C GLY A 27 32.92 -6.14 8.58
N LEU A 28 31.67 -6.25 8.09
CA LEU A 28 30.75 -5.12 7.93
C LEU A 28 30.62 -4.19 9.16
N GLY A 29 30.70 -4.73 10.37
CA GLY A 29 30.63 -3.92 11.60
C GLY A 29 29.29 -3.20 11.72
N LEU A 30 28.20 -3.92 11.51
CA LEU A 30 26.84 -3.45 11.69
C LEU A 30 26.05 -4.39 12.60
N THR A 31 25.15 -3.83 13.40
CA THR A 31 24.08 -4.57 14.07
C THR A 31 22.76 -4.31 13.34
N ILE A 32 21.82 -5.26 13.46
CA ILE A 32 20.50 -5.14 12.82
C ILE A 32 19.39 -5.22 13.86
N GLY A 33 18.28 -4.54 13.57
CA GLY A 33 16.99 -4.71 14.23
C GLY A 33 15.93 -5.25 13.28
N GLY A 34 14.76 -5.57 13.83
CA GLY A 34 13.62 -6.08 13.06
C GLY A 34 13.78 -7.53 12.57
N GLY A 35 12.96 -7.90 11.60
CA GLY A 35 12.85 -9.23 11.02
C GLY A 35 11.44 -9.79 11.15
N SER A 36 11.04 -10.70 10.24
CA SER A 36 9.65 -11.18 10.12
C SER A 36 9.09 -11.88 11.37
N ASN A 37 9.95 -12.25 12.32
CA ASN A 37 9.61 -12.88 13.59
C ASN A 37 9.79 -11.95 14.83
N ARG A 38 10.03 -10.64 14.65
CA ARG A 38 10.26 -9.69 15.76
C ARG A 38 9.12 -8.67 15.92
N PRO A 39 8.82 -8.24 17.17
CA PRO A 39 7.84 -7.18 17.43
C PRO A 39 8.27 -5.82 16.87
N ASP A 40 9.58 -5.66 16.60
CA ASP A 40 10.22 -4.46 16.06
C ASP A 40 9.86 -4.21 14.57
N GLY A 41 9.18 -5.17 13.93
CA GLY A 41 8.65 -5.06 12.56
C GLY A 41 9.37 -5.98 11.54
N PRO A 42 8.71 -6.35 10.43
CA PRO A 42 9.20 -7.35 9.48
C PRO A 42 10.37 -6.90 8.59
N MET A 43 10.81 -5.66 8.74
CA MET A 43 11.87 -5.03 7.95
C MET A 43 13.19 -5.16 8.70
N ILE A 44 14.24 -5.69 8.05
CA ILE A 44 15.60 -5.65 8.60
C ILE A 44 16.16 -4.22 8.43
N TYR A 45 16.66 -3.62 9.49
CA TYR A 45 17.28 -2.29 9.46
C TYR A 45 18.59 -2.24 10.25
N VAL A 46 19.49 -1.31 9.90
CA VAL A 46 20.72 -1.04 10.64
C VAL A 46 20.35 -0.45 12.01
N GLN A 47 20.68 -1.15 13.10
CA GLN A 47 20.44 -0.65 14.46
C GLN A 47 21.59 0.24 14.93
N GLU A 48 22.83 -0.19 14.68
CA GLU A 48 24.07 0.51 15.04
C GLU A 48 25.18 0.14 14.06
N LEU A 49 26.20 1.00 13.95
CA LEU A 49 27.44 0.71 13.24
C LEU A 49 28.58 0.67 14.24
N THR A 50 29.33 -0.43 14.26
CA THR A 50 30.49 -0.61 15.12
C THR A 50 31.60 0.36 14.69
N PRO A 51 32.20 1.15 15.61
CA PRO A 51 33.39 1.94 15.32
C PRO A 51 34.48 1.09 14.66
N ASP A 52 35.18 1.67 13.68
CA ASP A 52 36.17 1.01 12.83
C ASP A 52 35.68 -0.21 12.00
N GLY A 53 34.38 -0.49 11.98
CA GLY A 53 33.77 -1.47 11.08
C GLY A 53 33.83 -1.03 9.62
N ASP A 54 33.77 -1.99 8.69
CA ASP A 54 33.89 -1.70 7.25
C ASP A 54 32.78 -0.72 6.77
N CYS A 55 31.53 -0.87 7.24
CA CYS A 55 30.43 0.06 6.94
C CYS A 55 30.57 1.42 7.63
N TYR A 56 31.21 1.49 8.80
CA TYR A 56 31.44 2.74 9.51
C TYR A 56 32.50 3.60 8.80
N LYS A 57 33.57 2.96 8.31
CA LYS A 57 34.62 3.58 7.48
C LYS A 57 34.11 4.06 6.12
N ASP A 58 33.16 3.33 5.55
CA ASP A 58 32.49 3.69 4.29
C ASP A 58 31.54 4.89 4.43
N GLY A 59 30.85 5.01 5.57
CA GLY A 59 30.07 6.19 5.97
C GLY A 59 28.79 6.47 5.17
N ARG A 60 28.47 5.67 4.14
CA ARG A 60 27.23 5.80 3.35
C ARG A 60 26.02 5.20 4.07
N LEU A 61 26.20 4.09 4.79
CA LEU A 61 25.17 3.50 5.66
C LEU A 61 25.04 4.26 6.98
N ARG A 62 23.84 4.26 7.55
CA ARG A 62 23.48 4.93 8.80
C ARG A 62 22.50 4.09 9.63
N PRO A 63 22.52 4.23 10.98
CA PRO A 63 21.44 3.70 11.83
C PRO A 63 20.06 4.20 11.37
N GLY A 64 19.13 3.27 11.18
CA GLY A 64 17.79 3.51 10.61
C GLY A 64 17.64 3.15 9.13
N ASP A 65 18.73 2.88 8.39
CA ASP A 65 18.65 2.41 7.00
C ASP A 65 18.05 0.99 6.93
N GLN A 66 17.09 0.77 6.03
CA GLN A 66 16.48 -0.54 5.82
C GLN A 66 17.36 -1.38 4.88
N LEU A 67 17.81 -2.55 5.32
CA LEU A 67 18.61 -3.46 4.50
C LEU A 67 17.70 -4.35 3.64
N ILE A 68 18.00 -4.43 2.34
CA ILE A 68 17.24 -5.17 1.34
C ILE A 68 17.97 -6.45 0.91
N ALA A 69 19.27 -6.37 0.66
CA ALA A 69 20.12 -7.52 0.36
C ALA A 69 21.58 -7.25 0.73
N ILE A 70 22.34 -8.33 0.97
CA ILE A 70 23.79 -8.27 1.15
C ILE A 70 24.44 -9.29 0.20
N ASN A 71 25.26 -8.80 -0.72
CA ASN A 71 25.68 -9.51 -1.93
C ASN A 71 24.46 -10.07 -2.68
N LYS A 72 24.43 -11.39 -2.91
CA LYS A 72 23.32 -12.09 -3.57
C LYS A 72 22.33 -12.73 -2.58
N ASP A 73 22.54 -12.53 -1.28
CA ASP A 73 21.69 -13.08 -0.22
C ASP A 73 20.65 -11.99 0.19
N SER A 74 19.35 -12.22 -0.10
CA SER A 74 18.26 -11.28 0.21
C SER A 74 17.91 -11.24 1.70
N LEU A 75 17.44 -10.09 2.18
CA LEU A 75 16.99 -9.86 3.57
C LEU A 75 15.49 -9.54 3.69
N VAL A 76 14.78 -9.38 2.56
CA VAL A 76 13.35 -9.04 2.55
C VAL A 76 12.51 -10.24 3.03
N GLY A 77 11.79 -10.05 4.15
CA GLY A 77 10.95 -11.09 4.75
C GLY A 77 11.71 -12.12 5.61
N SER A 78 13.04 -12.04 5.67
CA SER A 78 13.87 -12.92 6.50
C SER A 78 13.58 -12.75 7.99
N THR A 79 13.74 -13.83 8.74
CA THR A 79 13.81 -13.78 10.21
C THR A 79 15.10 -13.07 10.65
N TYR A 80 15.11 -12.59 11.89
CA TYR A 80 16.28 -11.98 12.51
C TYR A 80 17.50 -12.92 12.51
N GLU A 81 17.27 -14.21 12.78
CA GLU A 81 18.29 -15.25 12.81
C GLU A 81 18.89 -15.53 11.42
N GLU A 82 18.07 -15.55 10.37
CA GLU A 82 18.53 -15.69 8.97
C GLU A 82 19.34 -14.48 8.52
N ALA A 83 18.86 -13.26 8.82
CA ALA A 83 19.56 -12.03 8.50
C ALA A 83 20.94 -11.97 9.21
N ARG A 84 21.00 -12.34 10.50
CA ARG A 84 22.27 -12.50 11.23
C ARG A 84 23.17 -13.57 10.63
N LYS A 85 22.61 -14.69 10.15
CA LYS A 85 23.37 -15.77 9.48
C LYS A 85 23.99 -15.29 8.16
N ILE A 86 23.27 -14.47 7.38
CA ILE A 86 23.77 -13.84 6.14
C ILE A 86 24.91 -12.86 6.44
N ILE A 87 24.74 -11.96 7.42
CA ILE A 87 25.81 -11.01 7.83
C ILE A 87 27.05 -11.77 8.34
N SER A 88 26.85 -12.84 9.13
CA SER A 88 27.96 -13.67 9.64
C SER A 88 28.68 -14.45 8.51
N LYS A 89 27.95 -14.94 7.52
CA LYS A 89 28.48 -15.59 6.31
C LYS A 89 29.41 -14.65 5.52
N VAL A 90 29.10 -13.36 5.44
CA VAL A 90 30.00 -12.34 4.84
C VAL A 90 31.32 -12.21 5.60
N LYS A 91 31.31 -12.28 6.94
CA LYS A 91 32.55 -12.23 7.72
C LYS A 91 33.51 -13.37 7.36
N LEU A 92 33.01 -14.54 6.97
CA LEU A 92 33.80 -15.73 6.65
C LEU A 92 34.36 -15.82 5.22
N ARG A 93 33.66 -15.32 4.19
CA ARG A 93 34.14 -15.42 2.77
C ARG A 93 35.43 -14.60 2.58
N HIS A 94 36.46 -15.17 1.96
CA HIS A 94 37.81 -14.56 1.96
C HIS A 94 38.13 -13.61 0.79
N GLU A 95 37.26 -13.48 -0.22
CA GLU A 95 37.50 -12.61 -1.38
C GLU A 95 36.29 -11.73 -1.73
N GLY A 96 36.59 -10.56 -2.28
CA GLY A 96 35.63 -9.61 -2.85
C GLY A 96 35.20 -8.46 -1.93
N ASN A 97 34.86 -7.32 -2.54
CA ASN A 97 34.05 -6.28 -1.89
C ASN A 97 32.69 -6.86 -1.51
N THR A 98 32.10 -6.38 -0.42
CA THR A 98 30.71 -6.68 -0.10
C THR A 98 29.78 -5.66 -0.75
N GLU A 99 28.80 -6.13 -1.52
CA GLU A 99 27.71 -5.30 -1.99
C GLU A 99 26.60 -5.25 -0.91
N VAL A 100 26.02 -4.08 -0.66
CA VAL A 100 24.87 -3.90 0.24
C VAL A 100 23.83 -3.06 -0.49
N ALA A 101 22.61 -3.60 -0.61
CA ALA A 101 21.45 -2.88 -1.11
C ALA A 101 20.56 -2.46 0.07
N PHE A 102 20.21 -1.18 0.16
CA PHE A 102 19.44 -0.60 1.27
C PHE A 102 18.48 0.51 0.78
N ILE A 103 17.49 0.86 1.61
CA ILE A 103 16.66 2.05 1.45
C ILE A 103 17.05 3.03 2.56
N PRO A 104 17.45 4.28 2.22
CA PRO A 104 17.84 5.27 3.22
C PRO A 104 16.75 5.58 4.24
N GLY A 105 17.08 5.48 5.51
CA GLY A 105 16.20 5.78 6.63
C GLY A 105 15.97 7.27 6.77
N ARG A 106 14.77 7.75 6.40
CA ARG A 106 14.36 9.12 6.73
C ARG A 106 14.22 9.23 8.26
N GLY A 107 14.93 10.20 8.85
CA GLY A 107 15.32 10.15 10.25
C GLY A 107 14.17 10.08 11.28
N ARG A 108 14.45 9.40 12.40
CA ARG A 108 13.58 9.05 13.54
C ARG A 108 12.57 7.92 13.31
N LEU A 109 12.98 6.71 13.69
CA LEU A 109 12.07 5.80 14.40
C LEU A 109 12.13 6.13 15.90
N HIS A 110 11.02 6.73 16.39
CA HIS A 110 10.43 6.80 17.74
C HIS A 110 11.24 6.64 19.06
N PRO A 111 10.80 7.28 20.17
CA PRO A 111 11.57 7.35 21.41
C PRO A 111 11.51 6.05 22.23
N GLY A 112 12.58 5.71 22.95
CA GLY A 112 12.54 4.62 23.94
C GLY A 112 13.87 4.20 24.59
N LEU A 113 15.01 4.36 23.92
CA LEU A 113 16.31 3.90 24.43
C LEU A 113 17.37 5.02 24.41
N SER A 114 17.47 5.74 25.52
CA SER A 114 18.63 6.58 25.82
C SER A 114 19.65 5.77 26.63
N VAL A 115 20.88 5.66 26.14
CA VAL A 115 21.96 4.97 26.86
C VAL A 115 22.59 5.92 27.87
N HIS A 116 22.32 5.71 29.15
CA HIS A 116 23.08 6.33 30.25
C HIS A 116 23.35 5.33 31.38
N ASN A 117 24.61 4.93 31.51
CA ASN A 117 25.11 4.25 32.71
C ASN A 117 25.53 5.29 33.75
N ASN A 118 25.07 5.18 35.00
CA ASN A 118 25.91 4.93 36.19
C ASN A 118 25.24 5.34 37.53
N LEU A 119 25.23 4.38 38.46
CA LEU A 119 25.04 4.46 39.92
C LEU A 119 23.68 4.95 40.50
N PRO A 120 23.35 4.56 41.77
CA PRO A 120 21.98 4.63 42.29
C PRO A 120 21.78 5.60 43.48
N LEU A 121 20.51 5.93 43.78
CA LEU A 121 20.06 6.42 45.09
C LEU A 121 18.62 5.97 45.41
N SER A 122 18.28 5.96 46.70
CA SER A 122 17.10 5.30 47.29
C SER A 122 15.86 6.22 47.44
N PRO A 123 14.64 5.67 47.65
CA PRO A 123 13.37 6.44 47.64
C PRO A 123 12.99 7.03 49.01
N PRO A 124 11.96 7.90 49.06
CA PRO A 124 10.84 7.60 49.96
C PRO A 124 9.41 8.05 49.52
N LYS A 125 8.45 7.13 49.74
CA LYS A 125 7.13 7.30 50.41
C LYS A 125 6.06 8.31 49.90
N THR A 126 5.04 7.74 49.22
CA THR A 126 3.62 7.58 49.67
C THR A 126 2.72 8.78 50.08
N MET A 127 1.42 8.67 49.70
CA MET A 127 0.22 9.52 49.96
C MET A 127 -0.06 10.64 48.93
N GLY A 128 -1.29 10.82 48.40
CA GLY A 128 -2.48 9.94 48.45
C GLY A 128 -3.80 10.61 47.98
N ASN A 129 -4.59 9.92 47.14
CA ASN A 129 -5.94 10.28 46.61
C ASN A 129 -6.00 11.53 45.68
N GLY A 130 -7.00 11.74 44.80
CA GLY A 130 -8.29 11.01 44.58
C GLY A 130 -8.63 10.75 43.08
N LEU A 131 -9.91 10.54 42.76
CA LEU A 131 -10.35 9.67 41.64
C LEU A 131 -11.31 10.28 40.60
N SER A 132 -11.11 9.90 39.34
CA SER A 132 -12.12 9.43 38.36
C SER A 132 -11.38 8.55 37.33
N SER A 133 -11.74 7.30 36.97
CA SER A 133 -13.03 6.61 36.76
C SER A 133 -13.78 7.14 35.53
N CYS A 134 -14.32 6.33 34.62
CA CYS A 134 -14.90 4.99 34.81
C CYS A 134 -14.45 3.90 33.82
N ARG A 135 -14.61 2.65 34.26
CA ARG A 135 -14.52 1.40 33.47
C ARG A 135 -15.92 0.80 33.37
N LEU A 136 -16.39 0.41 32.18
CA LEU A 136 -17.65 -0.32 32.00
C LEU A 136 -17.48 -1.60 31.18
N LYS A 137 -18.42 -2.54 31.34
CA LYS A 137 -18.27 -3.95 30.95
C LYS A 137 -19.61 -4.56 30.52
N VAL A 138 -19.67 -5.04 29.27
CA VAL A 138 -20.51 -6.14 28.75
C VAL A 138 -22.05 -6.00 28.86
N HIS A 139 -22.71 -6.06 27.70
CA HIS A 139 -23.76 -7.07 27.50
C HIS A 139 -23.76 -7.68 26.10
N VAL A 140 -24.39 -8.84 25.96
CA VAL A 140 -24.36 -9.72 24.78
C VAL A 140 -25.76 -9.90 24.22
N ARG A 141 -25.88 -9.99 22.89
CA ARG A 141 -26.93 -10.81 22.26
C ARG A 141 -26.49 -11.38 20.90
N SER A 142 -26.12 -12.66 20.91
CA SER A 142 -26.37 -13.59 19.79
C SER A 142 -27.76 -14.22 20.00
N PRO A 143 -28.40 -14.88 19.01
CA PRO A 143 -27.91 -16.13 18.38
C PRO A 143 -28.00 -16.06 16.83
N GLU A 144 -27.85 -17.09 15.98
CA GLU A 144 -27.60 -18.57 16.01
C GLU A 144 -26.93 -18.88 14.62
N SER A 145 -26.45 -20.05 14.14
CA SER A 145 -26.09 -21.44 14.53
C SER A 145 -25.30 -22.03 13.32
N LEU A 146 -24.56 -23.15 13.33
CA LEU A 146 -23.94 -24.02 14.35
C LEU A 146 -22.73 -24.75 13.68
N THR A 147 -21.88 -25.38 14.51
CA THR A 147 -20.87 -26.45 14.22
C THR A 147 -20.79 -27.04 12.80
N PHE A 148 -19.60 -27.29 12.24
CA PHE A 148 -18.77 -28.43 12.68
C PHE A 148 -17.25 -28.27 12.38
N GLY A 149 -16.42 -29.13 12.98
CA GLY A 149 -14.99 -29.23 12.69
C GLY A 149 -14.46 -30.66 12.78
N LEU A 150 -13.35 -30.92 12.08
CA LEU A 150 -12.60 -32.19 11.99
C LEU A 150 -13.34 -33.39 11.36
N LEU A 151 -12.87 -33.84 10.19
CA LEU A 151 -12.33 -35.20 9.99
C LEU A 151 -11.58 -35.36 8.64
N HIS A 152 -10.39 -35.95 8.72
CA HIS A 152 -9.77 -36.96 7.84
C HIS A 152 -10.07 -37.07 6.32
N THR A 153 -8.99 -36.86 5.54
CA THR A 153 -8.46 -37.71 4.44
C THR A 153 -9.30 -38.20 3.23
N HIS A 154 -8.74 -37.89 2.05
CA HIS A 154 -8.58 -38.74 0.84
C HIS A 154 -9.70 -38.92 -0.22
N TYR A 155 -9.17 -39.19 -1.44
CA TYR A 155 -9.78 -39.78 -2.65
C TYR A 155 -10.73 -38.97 -3.57
N ILE A 156 -10.12 -38.48 -4.67
CA ILE A 156 -10.47 -38.75 -6.09
C ILE A 156 -11.96 -38.98 -6.44
N SER A 157 -12.53 -38.13 -7.30
CA SER A 157 -12.84 -38.51 -8.70
C SER A 157 -13.33 -37.33 -9.57
N CYS A 158 -13.04 -37.35 -10.87
CA CYS A 158 -13.65 -36.51 -11.88
C CYS A 158 -14.23 -37.39 -13.00
N ASN A 159 -15.52 -37.24 -13.33
CA ASN A 159 -16.27 -37.71 -14.52
C ASN A 159 -17.80 -37.58 -14.21
N LYS A 160 -18.74 -37.39 -15.15
CA LYS A 160 -18.67 -37.23 -16.61
C LYS A 160 -19.89 -36.51 -17.22
N SER A 161 -19.68 -35.84 -18.35
CA SER A 161 -20.56 -35.63 -19.53
C SER A 161 -22.10 -35.82 -19.47
N SER A 162 -22.85 -34.76 -19.79
CA SER A 162 -23.70 -34.62 -21.01
C SER A 162 -24.20 -33.15 -21.09
N GLU A 163 -24.15 -32.39 -22.20
CA GLU A 163 -24.73 -32.58 -23.55
C GLU A 163 -26.28 -32.68 -23.53
N PHE A 164 -27.07 -31.95 -24.35
CA PHE A 164 -26.83 -30.79 -25.24
C PHE A 164 -28.20 -30.16 -25.63
N CYS A 165 -28.22 -28.98 -26.28
CA CYS A 165 -29.31 -28.43 -27.13
C CYS A 165 -30.61 -27.96 -26.40
N PHE A 166 -31.42 -27.00 -26.88
CA PHE A 166 -31.34 -25.99 -27.96
C PHE A 166 -32.52 -24.97 -27.78
N ALA A 167 -32.65 -23.80 -28.43
CA ALA A 167 -31.78 -23.01 -29.32
C ALA A 167 -32.28 -21.54 -29.39
N GLY A 168 -31.36 -20.60 -29.69
CA GLY A 168 -31.70 -19.27 -30.27
C GLY A 168 -31.95 -18.12 -29.28
N THR A 169 -31.61 -16.86 -29.59
CA THR A 169 -30.97 -16.29 -30.80
C THR A 169 -30.08 -15.07 -30.47
N SER A 170 -29.20 -14.72 -31.43
CA SER A 170 -28.71 -13.38 -31.82
C SER A 170 -29.14 -12.12 -31.04
N SER A 171 -28.33 -11.06 -30.85
CA SER A 171 -26.92 -10.78 -31.19
C SER A 171 -26.48 -9.41 -30.59
N LEU A 172 -25.25 -8.98 -30.87
CA LEU A 172 -24.68 -7.60 -30.80
C LEU A 172 -24.17 -7.03 -29.45
N TYR A 173 -22.85 -6.83 -29.44
CA TYR A 173 -22.01 -5.84 -28.70
C TYR A 173 -22.27 -4.38 -29.21
N PRO A 174 -21.62 -3.28 -28.71
CA PRO A 174 -20.65 -3.11 -27.60
C PRO A 174 -20.89 -1.87 -26.67
N SER A 175 -19.92 -1.60 -25.77
CA SER A 175 -19.52 -0.27 -25.21
C SER A 175 -20.43 0.33 -24.10
N ALA A 176 -19.90 0.78 -22.94
CA ALA A 176 -19.17 2.03 -22.61
C ALA A 176 -20.11 3.27 -22.52
N LEU A 177 -20.03 4.20 -21.54
CA LEU A 177 -19.08 4.42 -20.43
C LEU A 177 -19.86 4.92 -19.15
N PRO A 178 -19.42 5.80 -18.21
CA PRO A 178 -19.90 5.76 -16.81
C PRO A 178 -21.02 6.77 -16.46
N LEU A 179 -21.54 6.61 -15.24
CA LEU A 179 -22.47 7.52 -14.57
C LEU A 179 -21.82 8.87 -14.19
N THR A 180 -22.54 9.97 -14.42
CA THR A 180 -22.33 11.27 -13.74
C THR A 180 -23.62 11.74 -13.10
N LEU A 181 -23.60 12.00 -11.80
CA LEU A 181 -24.79 12.38 -11.01
C LEU A 181 -25.14 13.85 -11.19
N ASN A 182 -26.31 14.13 -11.78
CA ASN A 182 -26.96 15.45 -11.76
C ASN A 182 -28.32 15.35 -11.05
N PHE A 183 -28.37 15.75 -9.78
CA PHE A 183 -29.61 16.25 -9.17
C PHE A 183 -29.64 17.78 -9.34
N GLY A 184 -30.74 18.44 -9.70
CA GLY A 184 -32.06 17.92 -10.05
C GLY A 184 -33.18 18.52 -9.20
N PHE A 185 -33.47 19.81 -9.39
CA PHE A 185 -34.73 20.43 -8.97
C PHE A 185 -35.14 21.49 -10.00
N SER A 186 -36.39 21.43 -10.46
CA SER A 186 -36.92 22.30 -11.53
C SER A 186 -37.75 23.45 -10.97
N ALA A 187 -37.59 24.64 -11.55
CA ALA A 187 -38.58 25.70 -11.44
C ALA A 187 -39.65 25.53 -12.55
N PRO A 188 -40.94 25.81 -12.28
CA PRO A 188 -41.97 25.80 -13.30
C PRO A 188 -42.03 27.14 -14.06
N THR A 189 -42.02 27.10 -15.39
CA THR A 189 -42.29 28.28 -16.24
C THR A 189 -43.22 27.92 -17.40
N SER A 190 -44.43 28.48 -17.39
CA SER A 190 -45.34 28.50 -18.54
C SER A 190 -45.87 29.92 -18.72
N ALA A 191 -45.73 30.47 -19.92
CA ALA A 191 -46.12 31.84 -20.22
C ALA A 191 -47.61 31.99 -20.54
N SER A 192 -48.14 33.19 -20.29
CA SER A 192 -49.52 33.59 -20.63
C SER A 192 -49.67 33.94 -22.11
N ASN A 193 -50.91 33.91 -22.62
CA ASN A 193 -51.26 34.59 -23.87
C ASN A 193 -52.61 35.34 -23.76
N HIS A 194 -52.54 36.66 -23.92
CA HIS A 194 -53.62 37.61 -24.26
C HIS A 194 -54.90 37.67 -23.38
N LYS A 195 -54.97 38.64 -22.45
CA LYS A 195 -55.74 39.90 -22.68
C LYS A 195 -55.53 40.97 -21.61
N ALA A 196 -55.83 42.20 -22.00
CA ALA A 196 -55.52 43.46 -21.33
C ALA A 196 -55.99 43.63 -19.87
N ALA A 197 -55.05 44.04 -19.01
CA ALA A 197 -55.26 44.89 -17.82
C ALA A 197 -53.93 45.61 -17.48
N SER A 198 -54.02 46.64 -16.62
CA SER A 198 -52.93 47.56 -16.19
C SER A 198 -51.54 46.91 -15.99
N GLY A 199 -50.50 47.57 -16.52
CA GLY A 199 -49.12 47.07 -16.45
C GLY A 199 -48.39 47.44 -15.14
N THR A 200 -48.08 46.44 -14.32
CA THR A 200 -47.27 46.59 -13.11
C THR A 200 -45.77 46.47 -13.42
N LYS A 201 -45.02 47.55 -13.15
CA LYS A 201 -43.55 47.53 -13.14
C LYS A 201 -43.05 46.68 -11.95
N PRO A 202 -41.88 46.02 -12.03
CA PRO A 202 -41.29 45.39 -10.86
C PRO A 202 -41.03 46.44 -9.78
N LYS A 203 -41.55 46.18 -8.58
CA LYS A 203 -41.33 47.00 -7.38
C LYS A 203 -40.33 46.33 -6.44
N VAL A 204 -39.58 47.14 -5.69
CA VAL A 204 -38.49 46.73 -4.81
C VAL A 204 -38.64 47.47 -3.47
N ALA A 205 -38.36 46.80 -2.36
CA ALA A 205 -38.30 47.41 -1.04
C ALA A 205 -36.95 48.10 -0.85
N LEU A 206 -36.94 49.30 -0.26
CA LEU A 206 -35.70 50.00 0.11
C LEU A 206 -35.14 49.41 1.42
N ASP A 207 -33.81 49.27 1.49
CA ASP A 207 -33.11 48.90 2.72
C ASP A 207 -33.32 49.99 3.80
N PRO A 208 -33.66 49.64 5.06
CA PRO A 208 -33.84 50.60 6.14
C PRO A 208 -32.66 51.58 6.37
N HIS A 209 -31.43 51.21 6.00
CA HIS A 209 -30.25 52.05 6.19
C HIS A 209 -30.03 53.05 5.05
N ILE A 210 -30.85 53.02 3.99
CA ILE A 210 -30.80 54.02 2.91
C ILE A 210 -31.14 55.40 3.46
N ARG A 211 -30.36 56.41 3.08
CA ARG A 211 -30.56 57.79 3.52
C ARG A 211 -31.29 58.60 2.46
N ILE A 212 -32.35 59.31 2.87
CA ILE A 212 -33.22 60.12 2.00
C ILE A 212 -33.13 61.58 2.47
N LYS A 213 -33.10 62.53 1.54
CA LYS A 213 -33.13 63.97 1.86
C LYS A 213 -34.51 64.40 2.39
N ASP A 214 -34.51 65.31 3.35
CA ASP A 214 -35.71 65.88 3.98
C ASP A 214 -36.71 66.48 2.98
N GLY A 215 -36.24 67.12 1.92
CA GLY A 215 -37.06 67.64 0.82
C GLY A 215 -37.73 66.56 -0.03
N LYS A 216 -37.28 65.30 0.04
CA LYS A 216 -37.90 64.15 -0.65
C LYS A 216 -38.91 63.39 0.21
N LEU A 217 -39.15 63.80 1.46
CA LEU A 217 -40.12 63.17 2.36
C LEU A 217 -41.54 63.14 1.78
N GLU A 218 -42.01 64.26 1.24
CA GLU A 218 -43.32 64.36 0.57
C GLU A 218 -43.37 63.49 -0.69
N LEU A 219 -42.24 63.30 -1.37
CA LEU A 219 -42.14 62.43 -2.54
C LEU A 219 -42.24 60.94 -2.15
N VAL A 220 -41.73 60.55 -0.97
CA VAL A 220 -41.95 59.20 -0.40
C VAL A 220 -43.44 58.98 -0.14
N LEU A 221 -44.10 59.90 0.57
CA LEU A 221 -45.54 59.81 0.85
C LEU A 221 -46.37 59.73 -0.45
N GLN A 222 -46.05 60.57 -1.44
CA GLN A 222 -46.72 60.59 -2.73
C GLN A 222 -46.57 59.28 -3.52
N TYR A 223 -45.40 58.64 -3.48
CA TYR A 223 -45.15 57.35 -4.14
C TYR A 223 -45.75 56.15 -3.38
N LEU A 224 -45.98 56.29 -2.07
CA LEU A 224 -46.74 55.33 -1.28
C LEU A 224 -48.27 55.49 -1.44
N GLY A 225 -48.74 56.61 -1.98
CA GLY A 225 -50.17 56.90 -2.17
C GLY A 225 -50.88 57.40 -0.92
N LEU A 226 -50.15 57.97 0.04
CA LEU A 226 -50.69 58.43 1.32
C LEU A 226 -51.02 59.94 1.26
N ASP A 227 -52.31 60.29 1.17
CA ASP A 227 -52.81 61.68 1.20
C ASP A 227 -52.88 62.23 2.63
N VAL A 228 -51.69 62.38 3.24
CA VAL A 228 -51.51 62.87 4.62
C VAL A 228 -51.82 64.37 4.73
N SER A 229 -52.54 64.77 5.78
CA SER A 229 -52.79 66.20 6.10
C SER A 229 -51.50 66.96 6.44
N GLU A 230 -51.40 68.24 6.04
CA GLU A 230 -50.21 69.07 6.25
C GLU A 230 -49.77 69.18 7.71
N GLU A 231 -50.69 69.16 8.68
CA GLU A 231 -50.34 69.15 10.10
C GLU A 231 -49.69 67.82 10.54
N LYS A 232 -50.17 66.68 10.01
CA LYS A 232 -49.54 65.37 10.23
C LYS A 232 -48.17 65.30 9.53
N LYS A 233 -48.01 65.86 8.32
CA LYS A 233 -46.70 66.02 7.64
C LYS A 233 -45.73 66.90 8.47
N ARG A 234 -46.23 68.00 9.06
CA ARG A 234 -45.45 68.89 9.93
C ARG A 234 -44.98 68.18 11.20
N GLN A 235 -45.81 67.34 11.79
CA GLN A 235 -45.46 66.52 12.96
C GLN A 235 -44.46 65.40 12.59
N LEU A 236 -44.63 64.74 11.43
CA LEU A 236 -43.66 63.77 10.90
C LEU A 236 -42.28 64.43 10.63
N ARG A 237 -42.27 65.67 10.14
CA ARG A 237 -41.04 66.48 10.00
C ARG A 237 -40.41 66.92 11.33
N GLN A 238 -41.12 66.80 12.45
CA GLN A 238 -40.64 67.14 13.80
C GLN A 238 -40.20 65.92 14.61
N SER A 239 -40.75 64.73 14.34
CA SER A 239 -40.31 63.48 14.97
C SER A 239 -39.04 62.89 14.35
N LEU A 240 -38.75 63.21 13.08
CA LEU A 240 -37.57 62.75 12.36
C LEU A 240 -36.34 63.62 12.61
N THR A 241 -35.27 63.01 13.11
CA THR A 241 -33.97 63.66 13.30
C THR A 241 -33.24 63.80 11.97
N THR A 242 -33.00 65.05 11.54
CA THR A 242 -32.14 65.35 10.40
C THR A 242 -30.68 65.48 10.83
N ASP A 243 -29.79 64.84 10.08
CA ASP A 243 -28.34 65.02 10.21
C ASP A 243 -27.90 66.36 9.63
N THR A 244 -26.66 66.75 9.93
CA THR A 244 -25.89 67.89 9.37
C THR A 244 -25.92 68.04 7.84
N GLN A 245 -26.31 66.98 7.11
CA GLN A 245 -26.44 66.92 5.65
C GLN A 245 -27.90 66.95 5.16
N GLY A 246 -28.89 67.20 6.02
CA GLY A 246 -30.32 67.25 5.63
C GLY A 246 -30.88 65.89 5.21
N THR A 247 -30.33 64.77 5.72
CA THR A 247 -30.79 63.41 5.39
C THR A 247 -31.19 62.61 6.62
N VAL A 248 -32.24 61.82 6.46
CA VAL A 248 -32.85 60.91 7.46
C VAL A 248 -32.70 59.47 6.95
N ALA A 249 -32.60 58.48 7.84
CA ALA A 249 -32.60 57.07 7.43
C ALA A 249 -34.03 56.61 7.06
N TYR A 250 -34.15 55.74 6.08
CA TYR A 250 -35.44 55.22 5.62
C TYR A 250 -36.14 54.37 6.69
N GLY A 251 -35.37 53.67 7.53
CA GLY A 251 -35.88 52.93 8.69
C GLY A 251 -36.50 53.83 9.77
N ASP A 252 -35.90 54.99 10.03
CA ASP A 252 -36.43 55.98 10.99
C ASP A 252 -37.70 56.63 10.44
N LEU A 253 -37.71 56.95 9.13
CA LEU A 253 -38.91 57.37 8.42
C LEU A 253 -40.03 56.31 8.51
N LEU A 254 -39.73 55.05 8.20
CA LEU A 254 -40.67 53.94 8.34
C LEU A 254 -41.22 53.79 9.76
N GLN A 255 -40.40 54.05 10.78
CA GLN A 255 -40.84 53.99 12.18
C GLN A 255 -41.79 55.14 12.50
N ALA A 256 -41.44 56.39 12.16
CA ALA A 256 -42.32 57.53 12.40
C ALA A 256 -43.62 57.50 11.58
N LEU A 257 -43.62 56.86 10.40
CA LEU A 257 -44.83 56.60 9.63
C LEU A 257 -45.77 55.61 10.35
N ARG A 258 -45.23 54.53 10.93
CA ARG A 258 -46.02 53.60 11.78
C ARG A 258 -46.55 54.29 13.03
N ASP A 259 -45.70 55.04 13.74
CA ASP A 259 -46.07 55.63 15.04
C ASP A 259 -47.08 56.78 14.93
N LEU A 260 -47.21 57.43 13.76
CA LEU A 260 -48.07 58.60 13.57
C LEU A 260 -49.22 58.41 12.56
N LEU A 261 -49.07 57.53 11.57
CA LEU A 261 -49.98 57.40 10.41
C LEU A 261 -50.54 55.98 10.23
N GLN A 262 -50.51 55.12 11.25
CA GLN A 262 -50.96 53.72 11.15
C GLN A 262 -52.34 53.55 10.50
N GLU A 263 -53.32 54.39 10.89
CA GLU A 263 -54.68 54.38 10.32
C GLU A 263 -54.71 54.64 8.80
N GLU A 264 -53.80 55.47 8.29
CA GLU A 264 -53.68 55.82 6.87
C GLU A 264 -52.91 54.75 6.08
N LEU A 265 -51.95 54.05 6.71
CA LEU A 265 -51.29 52.86 6.15
C LEU A 265 -52.30 51.70 6.00
N ASP A 266 -53.15 51.49 7.00
CA ASP A 266 -54.13 50.41 7.03
C ASP A 266 -55.27 50.63 6.00
N GLU A 267 -55.74 51.87 5.78
CA GLU A 267 -56.64 52.17 4.63
C GLU A 267 -55.94 52.00 3.27
N ALA A 268 -54.67 52.38 3.15
CA ALA A 268 -53.90 52.23 1.90
C ALA A 268 -53.57 50.75 1.56
N GLY A 269 -53.87 49.81 2.45
CA GLY A 269 -53.59 48.39 2.27
C GLY A 269 -52.10 48.04 2.24
N LEU A 270 -51.25 48.89 2.84
CA LEU A 270 -49.81 48.70 2.91
C LEU A 270 -49.45 47.89 4.15
N ASP A 271 -49.19 46.59 3.98
CA ASP A 271 -48.67 45.78 5.09
C ASP A 271 -47.34 46.36 5.62
N SER A 272 -47.11 46.17 6.92
CA SER A 272 -46.00 46.79 7.64
C SER A 272 -44.61 46.28 7.22
N SER A 273 -44.53 45.41 6.21
CA SER A 273 -43.32 44.73 5.72
C SER A 273 -43.00 44.97 4.23
N SER A 274 -43.84 45.63 3.44
CA SER A 274 -43.58 45.85 2.01
C SER A 274 -44.06 47.19 1.44
N MET A 275 -43.41 48.27 1.88
CA MET A 275 -43.41 49.53 1.14
C MET A 275 -42.55 49.40 -0.13
N LEU A 276 -43.24 49.15 -1.26
CA LEU A 276 -42.66 48.71 -2.52
C LEU A 276 -42.68 49.81 -3.60
N PHE A 277 -41.48 50.25 -4.03
CA PHE A 277 -41.26 51.32 -5.01
C PHE A 277 -40.81 50.75 -6.37
N THR A 278 -41.21 51.34 -7.49
CA THR A 278 -40.65 50.97 -8.80
C THR A 278 -39.23 51.50 -8.95
N GLN A 279 -38.45 50.89 -9.86
CA GLN A 279 -37.05 51.27 -10.13
C GLN A 279 -36.84 52.79 -10.39
N HIS A 280 -37.84 53.48 -10.96
CA HIS A 280 -37.77 54.92 -11.22
C HIS A 280 -38.05 55.78 -9.97
N GLU A 281 -38.97 55.33 -9.10
CA GLU A 281 -39.18 55.95 -7.79
C GLU A 281 -37.94 55.79 -6.91
N VAL A 282 -37.34 54.59 -6.85
CA VAL A 282 -36.08 54.32 -6.15
C VAL A 282 -34.96 55.27 -6.64
N ALA A 283 -34.79 55.39 -7.95
CA ALA A 283 -33.78 56.28 -8.54
C ALA A 283 -34.06 57.78 -8.33
N SER A 284 -35.31 58.16 -8.03
CA SER A 284 -35.71 59.54 -7.74
C SER A 284 -35.61 59.87 -6.25
N LEU A 285 -35.83 58.90 -5.37
CA LEU A 285 -35.67 59.01 -3.91
C LEU A 285 -34.20 59.02 -3.50
N LEU A 286 -33.41 58.07 -4.00
CA LEU A 286 -31.95 58.07 -3.80
C LEU A 286 -31.32 59.36 -4.33
N ASP A 287 -30.31 59.88 -3.65
CA ASP A 287 -29.48 60.96 -4.17
C ASP A 287 -28.13 60.40 -4.61
N THR A 288 -27.95 60.25 -5.92
CA THR A 288 -26.70 59.77 -6.51
C THR A 288 -25.58 60.80 -6.43
N SER A 289 -25.82 62.03 -5.97
CA SER A 289 -24.75 63.03 -5.77
C SER A 289 -23.67 62.55 -4.80
N ALA A 290 -23.99 61.66 -3.86
CA ALA A 290 -23.02 61.03 -2.96
C ALA A 290 -22.00 60.12 -3.68
N PHE A 291 -22.29 59.69 -4.90
CA PHE A 291 -21.40 58.91 -5.77
C PHE A 291 -20.83 59.72 -6.94
N HIS A 292 -21.27 60.97 -7.11
CA HIS A 292 -20.58 61.91 -7.99
C HIS A 292 -19.41 62.48 -7.20
N SER A 293 -18.23 61.89 -7.39
CA SER A 293 -16.98 62.49 -6.92
C SER A 293 -16.94 63.95 -7.37
N GLN A 294 -16.66 64.84 -6.42
CA GLN A 294 -16.79 66.29 -6.57
C GLN A 294 -16.04 66.75 -7.83
N GLY A 295 -16.71 67.57 -8.65
CA GLY A 295 -16.26 67.91 -10.01
C GLY A 295 -14.81 68.37 -10.04
N PHE A 296 -14.04 67.84 -10.99
CA PHE A 296 -12.60 68.06 -11.14
C PHE A 296 -12.28 69.52 -11.55
N ASP A 297 -12.25 70.41 -10.57
CA ASP A 297 -11.62 71.73 -10.69
C ASP A 297 -10.34 71.77 -9.83
N SER A 298 -9.21 71.50 -10.50
CA SER A 298 -7.85 71.90 -10.13
C SER A 298 -7.37 71.61 -8.68
N LEU A 299 -6.67 70.49 -8.47
CA LEU A 299 -5.31 70.48 -7.89
C LEU A 299 -4.62 69.09 -7.97
N ASN A 300 -3.29 69.13 -8.07
CA ASN A 300 -2.31 68.02 -8.00
C ASN A 300 -2.44 66.82 -8.95
N CYS A 301 -1.49 66.75 -9.89
CA CYS A 301 -1.08 65.51 -10.55
C CYS A 301 -0.59 64.48 -9.51
N ASN A 302 -1.10 63.24 -9.57
CA ASN A 302 -0.54 62.03 -8.97
C ASN A 302 -1.37 60.80 -9.41
N GLY A 303 -2.70 60.89 -9.34
CA GLY A 303 -3.62 59.77 -9.65
C GLY A 303 -3.60 59.28 -11.11
N ASN A 304 -2.97 60.01 -12.04
CA ASN A 304 -2.74 59.53 -13.40
C ASN A 304 -1.62 58.49 -13.45
N GLU A 305 -0.55 58.69 -12.67
CA GLU A 305 0.59 57.77 -12.58
C GLU A 305 0.18 56.46 -11.89
N GLU A 306 -0.62 56.53 -10.83
CA GLU A 306 -1.21 55.34 -10.18
C GLU A 306 -2.12 54.55 -11.15
N LEU A 307 -2.92 55.25 -11.96
CA LEU A 307 -3.82 54.63 -12.94
C LEU A 307 -3.05 53.98 -14.11
N GLU A 308 -1.97 54.60 -14.57
CA GLU A 308 -1.07 54.04 -15.59
C GLU A 308 -0.27 52.85 -15.04
N GLN A 309 0.20 52.92 -13.80
CA GLN A 309 0.87 51.82 -13.10
C GLN A 309 -0.06 50.63 -12.89
N LEU A 310 -1.32 50.86 -12.50
CA LEU A 310 -2.34 49.81 -12.39
C LEU A 310 -2.67 49.17 -13.75
N GLN A 311 -2.65 49.93 -14.84
CA GLN A 311 -2.80 49.39 -16.20
C GLN A 311 -1.62 48.52 -16.62
N LEU A 312 -0.39 48.92 -16.27
CA LEU A 312 0.83 48.13 -16.48
C LEU A 312 0.79 46.82 -15.68
N GLU A 313 0.45 46.87 -14.39
CA GLU A 313 0.32 45.67 -13.54
C GLU A 313 -0.79 44.76 -14.05
N MET A 314 -1.94 45.30 -14.46
CA MET A 314 -3.00 44.52 -15.09
C MET A 314 -2.54 43.86 -16.41
N MET A 315 -1.69 44.53 -17.20
CA MET A 315 -1.13 43.95 -18.42
C MET A 315 -0.16 42.80 -18.12
N ASP A 316 0.68 42.94 -17.11
CA ASP A 316 1.62 41.90 -16.68
C ASP A 316 0.91 40.71 -16.03
N LEU A 317 -0.05 40.94 -15.13
CA LEU A 317 -0.93 39.89 -14.59
C LEU A 317 -1.67 39.13 -15.70
N ARG A 318 -2.15 39.83 -16.74
CA ARG A 318 -2.74 39.20 -17.94
C ARG A 318 -1.71 38.39 -18.74
N GLN A 319 -0.43 38.76 -18.72
CA GLN A 319 0.67 38.01 -19.34
C GLN A 319 1.05 36.77 -18.53
N GLU A 320 1.18 36.91 -17.21
CA GLU A 320 1.48 35.81 -16.30
C GLU A 320 0.36 34.76 -16.31
N VAL A 321 -0.91 35.17 -16.35
CA VAL A 321 -2.04 34.24 -16.56
C VAL A 321 -1.97 33.51 -17.92
N ARG A 322 -1.43 34.12 -18.98
CA ARG A 322 -1.16 33.42 -20.25
C ARG A 322 -0.01 32.41 -20.11
N ARG A 323 1.08 32.80 -19.43
CA ARG A 323 2.25 31.94 -19.17
C ARG A 323 1.87 30.72 -18.33
N LEU A 324 1.16 30.93 -17.22
CA LEU A 324 0.67 29.88 -16.32
C LEU A 324 -0.29 28.90 -17.04
N LYS A 325 -1.18 29.39 -17.92
CA LYS A 325 -2.03 28.52 -18.75
C LYS A 325 -1.23 27.67 -19.74
N SER A 326 -0.13 28.19 -20.30
CA SER A 326 0.78 27.42 -21.16
C SER A 326 1.51 26.33 -20.37
N LEU A 327 2.06 26.69 -19.20
CA LEU A 327 2.77 25.77 -18.32
C LEU A 327 1.85 24.66 -17.77
N LEU A 328 0.61 25.00 -17.41
CA LEU A 328 -0.39 24.01 -16.99
C LEU A 328 -0.62 22.96 -18.07
N LYS A 329 -0.83 23.40 -19.33
CA LYS A 329 -1.03 22.53 -20.48
C LYS A 329 0.21 21.66 -20.78
N GLU A 330 1.41 22.19 -20.59
CA GLU A 330 2.66 21.44 -20.72
C GLU A 330 2.78 20.35 -19.64
N VAL A 331 2.47 20.67 -18.38
CA VAL A 331 2.43 19.71 -17.26
C VAL A 331 1.35 18.65 -17.45
N GLU A 332 0.16 19.01 -17.96
CA GLU A 332 -0.91 18.06 -18.31
C GLU A 332 -0.48 17.08 -19.41
N ASN A 333 0.18 17.57 -20.47
CA ASN A 333 0.72 16.73 -21.53
C ASN A 333 1.85 15.81 -21.03
N SER A 334 2.76 16.35 -20.22
CA SER A 334 3.87 15.61 -19.60
C SER A 334 3.34 14.50 -18.68
N LYS A 335 2.40 14.84 -17.79
CA LYS A 335 1.68 13.88 -16.94
C LYS A 335 1.07 12.76 -17.77
N LYS A 336 0.32 13.09 -18.82
CA LYS A 336 -0.31 12.08 -19.69
C LYS A 336 0.71 11.16 -20.35
N SER A 337 1.85 11.70 -20.81
CA SER A 337 2.94 10.89 -21.37
C SER A 337 3.52 9.90 -20.35
N MET A 338 3.70 10.33 -19.09
CA MET A 338 4.15 9.45 -18.01
C MET A 338 3.09 8.40 -17.62
N GLU A 339 1.80 8.75 -17.64
CA GLU A 339 0.70 7.80 -17.41
C GLU A 339 0.61 6.74 -18.52
N ASP A 340 0.83 7.11 -19.79
CA ASP A 340 0.90 6.18 -20.92
C ASP A 340 2.14 5.27 -20.83
N GLU A 341 3.30 5.78 -20.41
CA GLU A 341 4.51 4.96 -20.20
C GLU A 341 4.36 4.00 -19.01
N LEU A 342 3.81 4.47 -17.89
CA LEU A 342 3.51 3.64 -16.72
C LEU A 342 2.55 2.49 -17.08
N GLN A 343 1.55 2.73 -17.92
CA GLN A 343 0.65 1.69 -18.42
C GLN A 343 1.40 0.65 -19.28
N ARG A 344 2.28 1.08 -20.19
CA ARG A 344 3.12 0.17 -21.00
C ARG A 344 4.03 -0.68 -20.13
N LEU A 345 4.67 -0.09 -19.12
CA LEU A 345 5.53 -0.80 -18.16
C LEU A 345 4.73 -1.79 -17.30
N ASN A 346 3.54 -1.41 -16.83
CA ASN A 346 2.66 -2.30 -16.06
C ASN A 346 2.21 -3.50 -16.90
N GLN A 347 1.82 -3.28 -18.16
CA GLN A 347 1.47 -4.37 -19.07
C GLN A 347 2.65 -5.29 -19.40
N LYS A 348 3.86 -4.74 -19.56
CA LYS A 348 5.09 -5.54 -19.74
C LYS A 348 5.40 -6.38 -18.49
N ALA A 349 5.27 -5.80 -17.30
CA ALA A 349 5.43 -6.52 -16.03
C ALA A 349 4.41 -7.65 -15.84
N ARG A 350 3.14 -7.42 -16.22
CA ARG A 350 2.10 -8.47 -16.26
C ARG A 350 2.45 -9.61 -17.20
N GLY A 351 3.06 -9.30 -18.36
CA GLY A 351 3.61 -10.30 -19.29
C GLY A 351 4.69 -11.17 -18.64
N PHE A 352 5.72 -10.55 -18.03
CA PHE A 352 6.76 -11.30 -17.33
C PHE A 352 6.22 -12.13 -16.15
N LEU A 353 5.21 -11.64 -15.42
CA LEU A 353 4.56 -12.40 -14.35
C LEU A 353 3.75 -13.61 -14.85
N SER A 354 3.16 -13.55 -16.05
CA SER A 354 2.46 -14.72 -16.63
C SER A 354 3.44 -15.76 -17.18
N GLU A 355 4.53 -15.31 -17.80
CA GLU A 355 5.64 -16.17 -18.24
C GLU A 355 6.32 -16.85 -17.04
N ASN A 356 6.66 -16.10 -15.99
CA ASN A 356 7.28 -16.63 -14.78
C ASN A 356 6.42 -17.72 -14.11
N ARG A 357 5.09 -17.55 -14.05
CA ARG A 357 4.16 -18.60 -13.58
C ARG A 357 4.26 -19.86 -14.45
N THR A 358 4.27 -19.70 -15.77
CA THR A 358 4.40 -20.82 -16.72
C THR A 358 5.74 -21.54 -16.57
N LEU A 359 6.83 -20.80 -16.35
CA LEU A 359 8.15 -21.36 -16.07
C LEU A 359 8.19 -22.10 -14.73
N HIS A 360 7.55 -21.59 -13.68
CA HIS A 360 7.41 -22.32 -12.40
C HIS A 360 6.61 -23.63 -12.55
N SER A 361 5.52 -23.65 -13.33
CA SER A 361 4.79 -24.89 -13.60
C SER A 361 5.63 -25.92 -14.38
N LYS A 362 6.46 -25.46 -15.34
CA LYS A 362 7.41 -26.32 -16.05
C LYS A 362 8.52 -26.85 -15.12
N LEU A 363 9.02 -26.01 -14.23
CA LEU A 363 10.04 -26.39 -13.23
C LEU A 363 9.50 -27.44 -12.26
N GLN A 364 8.28 -27.28 -11.74
CA GLN A 364 7.63 -28.28 -10.89
C GLN A 364 7.46 -29.63 -11.59
N LEU A 365 7.07 -29.63 -12.87
CA LEU A 365 6.98 -30.86 -13.67
C LEU A 365 8.36 -31.51 -13.85
N ALA A 366 9.40 -30.73 -14.14
CA ALA A 366 10.76 -31.21 -14.25
C ALA A 366 11.30 -31.80 -12.92
N GLU A 367 11.01 -31.16 -11.78
CA GLU A 367 11.36 -31.69 -10.46
C GLU A 367 10.68 -33.03 -10.16
N VAL A 368 9.40 -33.20 -10.52
CA VAL A 368 8.69 -34.48 -10.34
C VAL A 368 9.30 -35.57 -11.20
N VAL A 369 9.59 -35.28 -12.47
CA VAL A 369 10.26 -36.24 -13.38
C VAL A 369 11.67 -36.59 -12.88
N GLN A 370 12.43 -35.61 -12.37
CA GLN A 370 13.76 -35.85 -11.81
C GLN A 370 13.72 -36.72 -10.55
N ARG A 371 12.76 -36.48 -9.64
CA ARG A 371 12.56 -37.34 -8.45
C ARG A 371 12.16 -38.76 -8.84
N GLN A 372 11.32 -38.93 -9.87
CA GLN A 372 10.93 -40.24 -10.37
C GLN A 372 12.11 -40.99 -11.02
N ALA A 373 12.93 -40.29 -11.81
CA ALA A 373 14.15 -40.86 -12.38
C ALA A 373 15.12 -41.31 -11.28
N HIS A 374 15.34 -40.47 -10.26
CA HIS A 374 16.25 -40.81 -9.17
C HIS A 374 15.73 -41.94 -8.26
N SER A 375 14.42 -42.08 -8.11
CA SER A 375 13.83 -43.26 -7.45
C SER A 375 14.14 -44.54 -8.23
N ALA A 376 14.01 -44.52 -9.55
CA ALA A 376 14.34 -45.67 -10.40
C ALA A 376 15.86 -45.96 -10.42
N GLU A 377 16.72 -44.94 -10.34
CA GLU A 377 18.16 -45.11 -10.15
C GLU A 377 18.46 -45.88 -8.85
N GLN A 378 17.81 -45.52 -7.74
CA GLN A 378 17.94 -46.23 -6.46
C GLN A 378 17.43 -47.67 -6.54
N ASP A 379 16.27 -47.91 -7.17
CA ASP A 379 15.73 -49.26 -7.42
C ASP A 379 16.74 -50.13 -8.21
N TYR A 380 17.45 -49.53 -9.19
CA TYR A 380 18.50 -50.24 -9.95
C TYR A 380 19.78 -50.46 -9.13
N GLU A 381 20.19 -49.53 -8.27
CA GLU A 381 21.34 -49.70 -7.37
C GLU A 381 21.12 -50.83 -6.36
N GLU A 382 19.91 -50.95 -5.78
CA GLU A 382 19.56 -52.09 -4.92
C GLU A 382 19.65 -53.44 -5.67
N VAL A 383 19.14 -53.51 -6.90
CA VAL A 383 19.23 -54.72 -7.74
C VAL A 383 20.68 -55.05 -8.09
N ILE A 384 21.53 -54.05 -8.36
CA ILE A 384 22.97 -54.26 -8.59
C ILE A 384 23.62 -54.86 -7.35
N HIS A 385 23.40 -54.31 -6.16
CA HIS A 385 24.00 -54.84 -4.93
C HIS A 385 23.53 -56.26 -4.58
N LEU A 386 22.26 -56.61 -4.86
CA LEU A 386 21.76 -57.97 -4.71
C LEU A 386 22.48 -58.95 -5.66
N LEU A 387 22.67 -58.56 -6.93
CA LEU A 387 23.40 -59.36 -7.92
C LEU A 387 24.90 -59.47 -7.59
N GLU A 388 25.53 -58.40 -7.09
CA GLU A 388 26.92 -58.43 -6.61
C GLU A 388 27.11 -59.40 -5.43
N ALA A 389 26.16 -59.42 -4.49
CA ALA A 389 26.14 -60.34 -3.36
C ALA A 389 25.96 -61.81 -3.79
N GLU A 390 25.02 -62.09 -4.70
CA GLU A 390 24.84 -63.45 -5.26
C GLU A 390 26.08 -63.91 -6.03
N ILE A 391 26.68 -63.03 -6.85
CA ILE A 391 27.94 -63.30 -7.55
C ILE A 391 29.08 -63.59 -6.56
N ALA A 392 29.13 -62.90 -5.42
CA ALA A 392 30.12 -63.15 -4.37
C ALA A 392 29.91 -64.52 -3.69
N GLU A 393 28.66 -64.88 -3.37
CA GLU A 393 28.35 -66.18 -2.79
C GLU A 393 28.64 -67.33 -3.77
N LEU A 394 28.23 -67.21 -5.03
CA LEU A 394 28.52 -68.21 -6.08
C LEU A 394 30.03 -68.40 -6.30
N LYS A 395 30.83 -67.32 -6.22
CA LYS A 395 32.30 -67.41 -6.22
C LYS A 395 32.83 -68.18 -5.01
N MET A 396 32.32 -67.91 -3.79
CA MET A 396 32.69 -68.64 -2.59
C MET A 396 32.33 -70.13 -2.67
N GLN A 397 31.11 -70.46 -3.14
CA GLN A 397 30.70 -71.84 -3.40
C GLN A 397 31.60 -72.53 -4.43
N LEU A 398 32.02 -71.82 -5.48
CA LEU A 398 32.93 -72.36 -6.51
C LEU A 398 34.33 -72.64 -5.95
N VAL A 399 34.87 -71.78 -5.08
CA VAL A 399 36.14 -72.03 -4.37
C VAL A 399 36.01 -73.27 -3.48
N GLY A 400 34.93 -73.40 -2.71
CA GLY A 400 34.66 -74.58 -1.89
C GLY A 400 34.50 -75.88 -2.71
N LYS A 401 33.94 -75.80 -3.92
CA LYS A 401 33.88 -76.93 -4.87
C LYS A 401 35.26 -77.29 -5.44
N LYS A 402 36.12 -76.30 -5.72
CA LYS A 402 37.51 -76.52 -6.18
C LYS A 402 38.38 -77.18 -5.10
N ALA A 403 38.32 -76.72 -3.85
CA ALA A 403 39.07 -77.35 -2.75
C ALA A 403 38.74 -78.85 -2.62
N LYS A 404 37.44 -79.20 -2.58
CA LYS A 404 36.96 -80.59 -2.54
C LYS A 404 37.41 -81.41 -3.76
N HIS A 405 37.60 -80.80 -4.92
CA HIS A 405 38.11 -81.49 -6.10
C HIS A 405 39.59 -81.87 -5.94
N GLU A 406 40.43 -80.95 -5.43
CA GLU A 406 41.83 -81.24 -5.13
C GLU A 406 41.98 -82.30 -4.02
N ASP A 407 41.16 -82.24 -2.96
CA ASP A 407 41.10 -83.29 -1.93
C ASP A 407 40.81 -84.68 -2.53
N ILE A 408 39.85 -84.74 -3.48
CA ILE A 408 39.49 -85.98 -4.19
C ILE A 408 40.63 -86.46 -5.11
N LEU A 409 41.39 -85.55 -5.74
CA LEU A 409 42.57 -85.91 -6.54
C LEU A 409 43.70 -86.46 -5.66
N GLU A 410 43.97 -85.83 -4.52
CA GLU A 410 44.99 -86.29 -3.57
C GLU A 410 44.63 -87.66 -2.98
N LEU A 411 43.37 -87.87 -2.58
CA LEU A 411 42.89 -89.17 -2.10
C LEU A 411 43.01 -90.26 -3.18
N LYS A 412 42.73 -89.96 -4.46
CA LYS A 412 42.97 -90.89 -5.58
C LYS A 412 44.46 -91.20 -5.77
N ARG A 413 45.34 -90.22 -5.57
CA ARG A 413 46.81 -90.42 -5.62
C ARG A 413 47.28 -91.33 -4.48
N GLN A 414 46.81 -91.09 -3.26
CA GLN A 414 47.12 -91.91 -2.09
C GLN A 414 46.60 -93.34 -2.22
N LEU A 415 45.37 -93.53 -2.70
CA LEU A 415 44.80 -94.85 -3.00
C LEU A 415 45.67 -95.61 -4.02
N SER A 416 46.10 -94.94 -5.10
CA SER A 416 46.95 -95.54 -6.14
C SER A 416 48.33 -95.98 -5.59
N LEU A 417 48.89 -95.21 -4.64
CA LEU A 417 50.13 -95.58 -3.94
C LEU A 417 49.91 -96.74 -2.98
N ALA A 418 48.80 -96.76 -2.24
CA ALA A 418 48.43 -97.84 -1.33
C ALA A 418 48.21 -99.16 -2.07
N ASP A 419 47.51 -99.17 -3.21
CA ASP A 419 47.38 -100.32 -4.11
C ASP A 419 48.74 -100.82 -4.60
N GLY A 420 49.65 -99.90 -4.94
CA GLY A 420 51.03 -100.23 -5.31
C GLY A 420 51.82 -100.89 -4.18
N GLN A 421 51.63 -100.47 -2.93
CA GLN A 421 52.22 -101.11 -1.75
C GLN A 421 51.55 -102.46 -1.43
N LEU A 422 50.22 -102.55 -1.53
CA LEU A 422 49.46 -103.77 -1.29
C LEU A 422 49.87 -104.88 -2.27
N ARG A 423 50.02 -104.56 -3.57
CA ARG A 423 50.52 -105.52 -4.58
C ARG A 423 51.94 -105.98 -4.28
N LYS A 424 52.84 -105.09 -3.83
CA LYS A 424 54.20 -105.45 -3.38
C LYS A 424 54.16 -106.38 -2.16
N SER A 425 53.34 -106.05 -1.16
CA SER A 425 53.13 -106.85 0.04
C SER A 425 52.57 -108.23 -0.28
N GLU A 426 51.59 -108.32 -1.20
CA GLU A 426 50.98 -109.58 -1.60
C GLU A 426 51.96 -110.49 -2.37
N VAL A 427 52.82 -109.93 -3.21
CA VAL A 427 53.93 -110.66 -3.85
C VAL A 427 54.93 -111.17 -2.81
N SER A 428 55.26 -110.37 -1.79
CA SER A 428 56.11 -110.79 -0.68
C SER A 428 55.47 -111.91 0.16
N ARG A 429 54.17 -111.81 0.48
CA ARG A 429 53.39 -112.87 1.14
C ARG A 429 53.44 -114.18 0.35
N LYS A 430 53.15 -114.14 -0.96
CA LYS A 430 53.20 -115.32 -1.86
C LYS A 430 54.59 -115.95 -1.89
N ARG A 431 55.67 -115.14 -1.87
CA ARG A 431 57.05 -115.65 -1.75
C ARG A 431 57.31 -116.33 -0.40
N LEU A 432 56.88 -115.74 0.71
CA LEU A 432 57.03 -116.31 2.05
C LEU A 432 56.22 -117.61 2.20
N GLU A 433 55.02 -117.69 1.66
CA GLU A 433 54.19 -118.91 1.66
C GLU A 433 54.87 -120.06 0.89
N ILE A 434 55.50 -119.78 -0.25
CA ILE A 434 56.29 -120.76 -1.00
C ILE A 434 57.52 -121.22 -0.18
N CYS A 435 58.21 -120.31 0.51
CA CYS A 435 59.34 -120.67 1.38
C CYS A 435 58.90 -121.50 2.60
N ASN A 436 57.82 -121.11 3.29
CA ASN A 436 57.28 -121.86 4.42
C ASN A 436 56.81 -123.26 4.01
N ARG A 437 56.17 -123.40 2.84
CA ARG A 437 55.77 -124.72 2.32
C ARG A 437 56.98 -125.61 2.01
N LYS A 438 58.10 -125.05 1.53
CA LYS A 438 59.37 -125.79 1.36
C LYS A 438 59.97 -126.19 2.71
N LEU A 439 59.99 -125.30 3.70
CA LEU A 439 60.50 -125.60 5.05
C LEU A 439 59.71 -126.72 5.74
N LEU A 440 58.37 -126.69 5.65
CA LEU A 440 57.52 -127.76 6.19
C LEU A 440 57.81 -129.12 5.54
N LEU A 441 58.04 -129.16 4.23
CA LEU A 441 58.43 -130.39 3.53
C LEU A 441 59.80 -130.91 3.97
N PHE A 442 60.76 -130.05 4.33
CA PHE A 442 62.03 -130.48 4.93
C PHE A 442 61.87 -131.08 6.34
N VAL A 443 60.93 -130.58 7.13
CA VAL A 443 60.66 -131.10 8.49
C VAL A 443 59.97 -132.48 8.44
N GLN A 444 59.16 -132.76 7.41
CA GLN A 444 58.48 -134.05 7.24
C GLN A 444 59.34 -135.17 6.62
N VAL A 445 60.65 -134.95 6.41
CA VAL A 445 61.59 -135.94 5.82
C VAL A 445 62.67 -136.34 6.86
N ARG A 446 62.29 -136.35 8.13
CA ARG A 446 63.01 -136.92 9.28
C ARG A 446 62.04 -137.67 10.18
#